data_AF-A0A1F3BLQ4-F1
#
_entry.id   AF-A0A1F3BLQ4-F1
#
_cell.length_a   1.000
_cell.length_b   1.000
_cell.length_c   1.000
_cell.angle_alpha   90.00
_cell.angle_beta   90.00
_cell.angle_gamma   90.00
#
_symmetry.space_group_name_H-M   'P 1'
#
loop_
_entity.id
_entity.type
_entity.pdbx_description
1 polymer ?
#
loop_
_entity_poly.entity_id
_entity_poly.type
_entity_poly.pdbx_seq_one_letter_code
_entity_poly.pdbx_strand_id
1 'polypeptide(L)'
;MTTIFKVEENILDCKTQAEIFLSQEDYTNLLLDGIISINKGLNIINDCYLKLFKHFDDLSSCKVISDKEIESLKQIILELSKFATQTSILFAKLTKSDIVSTGCKTALNDLRTNIRTLREYLEDIEDTFLLDESEELNSLITNLL
;
A
#
# COMPACT_ATOMS: atom_id res chain seq x y z
N MET A 1 48.63 35.00 4.23
CA MET A 1 47.85 35.36 5.43
C MET A 1 46.43 35.66 4.97
N THR A 2 45.54 34.66 5.02
CA THR A 2 44.14 34.82 4.61
C THR A 2 43.49 35.79 5.60
N THR A 3 43.03 36.94 5.13
CA THR A 3 42.39 37.95 5.98
C THR A 3 41.12 37.36 6.58
N ILE A 4 40.83 37.69 7.85
CA ILE A 4 39.61 37.26 8.57
C ILE A 4 38.36 37.52 7.72
N PHE A 5 38.30 38.67 7.05
CA PHE A 5 37.25 39.02 6.09
C PHE A 5 37.02 37.99 4.98
N LYS A 6 38.08 37.36 4.47
CA LYS A 6 37.98 36.36 3.40
C LYS A 6 37.50 35.00 3.92
N VAL A 7 37.72 34.72 5.20
CA VAL A 7 37.14 33.56 5.89
C VAL A 7 35.67 33.80 6.18
N GLU A 8 35.30 35.01 6.63
CA GLU A 8 33.91 35.40 6.86
C GLU A 8 33.07 35.39 5.57
N GLU A 9 33.62 35.90 4.46
CA GLU A 9 32.99 35.86 3.13
C GLU A 9 32.74 34.43 2.67
N ASN A 10 33.74 33.54 2.79
CA ASN A 10 33.58 32.13 2.46
C ASN A 10 32.57 31.39 3.37
N ILE A 11 32.47 31.77 4.65
CA ILE A 11 31.47 31.21 5.57
C ILE A 11 30.07 31.69 5.17
N LEU A 12 29.93 32.96 4.78
CA LEU A 12 28.67 33.52 4.33
C LEU A 12 28.23 32.91 2.99
N ASP A 13 29.16 32.72 2.05
CA ASP A 13 28.91 32.03 0.78
C ASP A 13 28.55 30.57 1.01
N CYS A 14 29.26 29.84 1.88
CA CYS A 14 28.91 28.47 2.26
C CYS A 14 27.54 28.40 2.95
N LYS A 15 27.17 29.39 3.78
CA LYS A 15 25.83 29.47 4.37
C LYS A 15 24.76 29.75 3.32
N THR A 16 25.02 30.67 2.39
CA THR A 16 24.10 31.03 1.31
C THR A 16 23.93 29.89 0.29
N GLN A 17 24.98 29.10 0.06
CA GLN A 17 24.94 27.90 -0.80
C GLN A 17 24.35 26.68 -0.09
N ALA A 18 24.53 26.54 1.23
CA ALA A 18 23.84 25.52 2.03
C ALA A 18 22.34 25.86 2.21
N GLU A 19 22.01 27.15 2.19
CA GLU A 19 20.67 27.72 2.12
C GLU A 19 20.26 28.04 0.68
N ILE A 20 20.38 27.08 -0.24
CA ILE A 20 19.48 27.08 -1.41
C ILE A 20 18.09 26.81 -0.85
N PHE A 21 17.47 27.85 -0.29
CA PHE A 21 16.05 27.91 -0.04
C PHE A 21 15.40 27.70 -1.39
N LEU A 22 14.79 26.52 -1.58
CA LEU A 22 13.75 26.39 -2.58
C LEU A 22 12.81 27.58 -2.39
N SER A 23 12.49 28.26 -3.49
CA SER A 23 11.42 29.25 -3.40
C SER A 23 10.17 28.55 -2.85
N GLN A 24 9.27 29.30 -2.21
CA GLN A 24 8.02 28.72 -1.72
C GLN A 24 7.26 27.99 -2.85
N GLU A 25 7.40 28.48 -4.08
CA GLU A 25 6.90 27.86 -5.31
C GLU A 25 7.60 26.52 -5.59
N ASP A 26 8.93 26.46 -5.61
CA ASP A 26 9.67 25.22 -5.88
C ASP A 26 9.41 24.14 -4.82
N TYR A 27 9.32 24.53 -3.55
CA TYR A 27 8.96 23.62 -2.47
C TYR A 27 7.54 23.08 -2.65
N THR A 28 6.59 23.94 -3.02
CA THR A 28 5.20 23.53 -3.29
C THR A 28 5.13 22.58 -4.48
N ASN A 29 5.88 22.86 -5.56
CA ASN A 29 5.93 22.02 -6.75
C ASN A 29 6.46 20.62 -6.42
N LEU A 30 7.53 20.52 -5.62
CA LEU A 30 8.06 19.24 -5.17
C LEU A 30 7.06 18.43 -4.32
N LEU A 31 6.29 19.10 -3.45
CA LEU A 31 5.23 18.43 -2.69
C LEU A 31 4.12 17.92 -3.61
N LEU A 32 3.69 18.72 -4.58
CA LEU A 32 2.65 18.34 -5.54
C LEU A 32 3.09 17.17 -6.42
N ASP A 33 4.34 17.17 -6.90
CA ASP A 33 4.91 16.05 -7.66
C ASP A 33 4.96 14.77 -6.82
N GLY A 34 5.33 14.88 -5.55
CA GLY A 34 5.28 13.79 -4.59
C GLY A 34 3.87 13.22 -4.42
N ILE A 35 2.87 14.08 -4.22
CA ILE A 35 1.45 13.67 -4.12
C ILE A 35 1.00 12.98 -5.40
N ILE A 36 1.30 13.54 -6.57
CA ILE A 36 0.93 12.97 -7.87
C ILE A 36 1.53 11.58 -8.03
N SER A 37 2.80 11.40 -7.66
CA SER A 37 3.49 10.10 -7.72
C SER A 37 2.83 9.06 -6.81
N ILE A 38 2.55 9.43 -5.55
CA ILE A 38 1.88 8.54 -4.59
C ILE A 38 0.48 8.19 -5.09
N ASN A 39 -0.29 9.17 -5.58
CA ASN A 39 -1.64 8.96 -6.08
C ASN A 39 -1.67 8.00 -7.27
N LYS A 40 -0.71 8.12 -8.20
CA LYS A 40 -0.54 7.15 -9.31
C LYS A 40 -0.24 5.75 -8.78
N GLY A 41 0.66 5.63 -7.81
CA GLY A 41 0.99 4.36 -7.17
C GLY A 41 -0.23 3.70 -6.51
N LEU A 42 -1.04 4.47 -5.79
CA LEU A 42 -2.28 3.99 -5.18
C LEU A 42 -3.29 3.51 -6.22
N ASN A 43 -3.46 4.24 -7.33
CA ASN A 43 -4.37 3.83 -8.39
C ASN A 43 -3.93 2.53 -9.06
N ILE A 44 -2.63 2.30 -9.24
CA ILE A 44 -2.12 1.02 -9.74
C ILE A 44 -2.50 -0.13 -8.79
N ILE A 45 -2.37 0.07 -7.48
CA ILE A 45 -2.76 -0.94 -6.49
C ILE A 45 -4.28 -1.19 -6.54
N ASN A 46 -5.09 -0.13 -6.62
CA ASN A 46 -6.55 -0.24 -6.77
C ASN A 46 -6.93 -1.00 -8.05
N ASP A 47 -6.27 -0.73 -9.17
CA ASP A 47 -6.51 -1.45 -10.42
C ASP A 47 -6.16 -2.94 -10.30
N CYS A 48 -5.14 -3.30 -9.52
CA CYS A 48 -4.83 -4.70 -9.23
C CYS A 48 -5.96 -5.38 -8.44
N TYR A 49 -6.54 -4.71 -7.43
CA TYR A 49 -7.72 -5.21 -6.71
C TYR A 49 -8.92 -5.43 -7.64
N LEU A 50 -9.24 -4.46 -8.48
CA LEU A 50 -10.36 -4.57 -9.42
C LEU A 50 -10.19 -5.72 -10.42
N LYS A 51 -8.96 -6.04 -10.81
CA LYS A 51 -8.67 -7.22 -11.63
C LYS A 51 -8.83 -8.51 -10.83
N LEU A 52 -8.35 -8.53 -9.59
CA LEU A 52 -8.45 -9.68 -8.70
C LEU A 52 -9.91 -10.03 -8.39
N PHE A 53 -10.77 -9.05 -8.12
CA PHE A 53 -12.19 -9.29 -7.81
C PHE A 53 -12.94 -10.00 -8.94
N LYS A 54 -12.62 -9.69 -10.20
CA LYS A 54 -13.17 -10.43 -11.35
C LYS A 54 -12.86 -11.92 -11.29
N HIS A 55 -11.67 -12.28 -10.82
CA HIS A 55 -11.29 -13.68 -10.67
C HIS A 55 -11.96 -14.36 -9.47
N PHE A 56 -12.30 -13.63 -8.40
CA PHE A 56 -13.11 -14.21 -7.31
C PHE A 56 -14.55 -14.42 -7.70
N ASP A 57 -15.13 -13.50 -8.48
CA ASP A 57 -16.47 -13.70 -9.03
C ASP A 57 -16.51 -15.00 -9.85
N ASP A 58 -15.49 -15.27 -10.66
CA ASP A 58 -15.33 -16.54 -11.37
C ASP A 58 -15.16 -17.72 -10.40
N LEU A 59 -14.31 -17.58 -9.38
CA LEU A 59 -14.03 -18.62 -8.38
C LEU A 59 -15.28 -19.04 -7.59
N SER A 60 -16.19 -18.11 -7.29
CA SER A 60 -17.45 -18.39 -6.58
C SER A 60 -18.34 -19.41 -7.30
N SER A 61 -18.15 -19.57 -8.61
CA SER A 61 -18.89 -20.52 -9.45
C SER A 61 -18.18 -21.86 -9.64
N CYS A 62 -16.92 -21.98 -9.21
CA CYS A 62 -16.12 -23.18 -9.36
C CYS A 62 -16.54 -24.27 -8.37
N LYS A 63 -16.53 -25.51 -8.83
CA LYS A 63 -16.58 -26.68 -7.95
C LYS A 63 -15.16 -27.21 -7.80
N VAL A 64 -14.66 -27.26 -6.58
CA VAL A 64 -13.37 -27.91 -6.28
C VAL A 64 -13.59 -29.41 -6.24
N ILE A 65 -12.77 -30.19 -6.94
CA ILE A 65 -13.05 -31.60 -7.24
C ILE A 65 -11.94 -32.53 -6.74
N SER A 66 -10.82 -31.98 -6.24
CA SER A 66 -9.69 -32.75 -5.74
C SER A 66 -8.92 -32.06 -4.60
N ASP A 67 -8.30 -32.85 -3.72
CA ASP A 67 -7.47 -32.37 -2.61
C ASP A 67 -6.31 -31.47 -3.06
N LYS A 68 -5.77 -31.72 -4.27
CA LYS A 68 -4.70 -30.90 -4.85
C LYS A 68 -5.19 -29.50 -5.20
N GLU A 69 -6.42 -29.37 -5.69
CA GLU A 69 -7.03 -28.07 -5.98
C GLU A 69 -7.35 -27.32 -4.68
N ILE A 70 -7.79 -28.03 -3.64
CA ILE A 70 -7.97 -27.46 -2.29
C ILE A 70 -6.65 -26.89 -1.76
N GLU A 71 -5.56 -27.65 -1.83
CA GLU A 71 -4.24 -27.19 -1.37
C GLU A 71 -3.75 -25.97 -2.18
N SER A 72 -3.99 -25.97 -3.49
CA SER A 72 -3.65 -24.83 -4.34
C SER A 72 -4.46 -23.59 -3.96
N LEU A 73 -5.75 -23.77 -3.63
CA LEU A 73 -6.63 -22.71 -3.15
C LEU A 73 -6.16 -22.14 -1.81
N LYS A 74 -5.76 -22.99 -0.85
CA LYS A 74 -5.19 -22.55 0.44
C LYS A 74 -3.96 -21.68 0.25
N GLN A 75 -3.05 -22.06 -0.66
CA GLN A 75 -1.86 -21.25 -0.95
C GLN A 75 -2.21 -19.90 -1.56
N ILE A 76 -3.20 -19.85 -2.45
CA ILE A 76 -3.71 -18.60 -3.03
C ILE A 76 -4.31 -17.71 -1.93
N ILE A 77 -5.17 -18.25 -1.07
CA ILE A 77 -5.77 -17.53 0.07
C ILE A 77 -4.68 -16.96 1.00
N LEU A 78 -3.64 -17.74 1.29
CA LEU A 78 -2.53 -17.30 2.13
C LEU A 78 -1.78 -16.11 1.53
N GLU A 79 -1.45 -16.17 0.24
CA GLU A 79 -0.76 -15.06 -0.45
C GLU A 79 -1.64 -13.81 -0.52
N LEU A 80 -2.94 -13.98 -0.75
CA LEU A 80 -3.91 -12.88 -0.76
C LEU A 80 -4.10 -12.25 0.62
N SER A 81 -4.08 -13.05 1.68
CA SER A 81 -4.11 -12.58 3.07
C SER A 81 -2.88 -11.75 3.41
N LYS A 82 -1.69 -12.19 2.96
CA LYS A 82 -0.45 -11.40 3.08
C LYS A 82 -0.56 -10.08 2.32
N PHE A 83 -1.07 -10.12 1.09
CA PHE A 83 -1.29 -8.92 0.28
C PHE A 83 -2.25 -7.93 0.95
N ALA A 84 -3.38 -8.40 1.49
CA ALA A 84 -4.33 -7.58 2.27
C ALA A 84 -3.68 -6.95 3.51
N THR A 85 -2.78 -7.67 4.17
CA THR A 85 -2.05 -7.18 5.34
C THR A 85 -1.05 -6.09 4.96
N GLN A 86 -0.24 -6.32 3.92
CA GLN A 86 0.77 -5.36 3.46
C GLN A 86 0.13 -4.05 2.97
N THR A 87 -0.97 -4.14 2.23
CA THR A 87 -1.75 -2.98 1.76
C THR A 87 -2.42 -2.23 2.91
N SER A 88 -2.89 -2.93 3.96
CA SER A 88 -3.38 -2.31 5.19
C SER A 88 -2.30 -1.51 5.92
N ILE A 89 -1.08 -2.07 6.01
CA ILE A 89 0.08 -1.37 6.60
C ILE A 89 0.44 -0.14 5.77
N LEU A 90 0.44 -0.25 4.43
CA LEU A 90 0.68 0.87 3.53
C LEU A 90 -0.36 1.97 3.74
N PHE A 91 -1.66 1.63 3.75
CA PHE A 91 -2.75 2.57 4.01
C PHE A 91 -2.57 3.28 5.35
N ALA A 92 -2.26 2.55 6.43
CA ALA A 92 -2.02 3.12 7.76
C ALA A 92 -0.81 4.06 7.80
N LYS A 93 0.25 3.80 7.00
CA LYS A 93 1.41 4.69 6.89
C LYS A 93 1.07 5.97 6.13
N LEU A 94 0.36 5.86 5.01
CA LEU A 94 0.03 7.00 4.15
C LEU A 94 -0.98 7.95 4.81
N THR A 95 -1.94 7.40 5.56
CA THR A 95 -2.97 8.20 6.24
C THR A 95 -2.44 8.99 7.45
N LYS A 96 -1.26 8.66 7.97
CA LYS A 96 -0.58 9.45 9.03
C LYS A 96 -0.03 10.78 8.54
N SER A 97 0.14 10.97 7.23
CA SER A 97 0.58 12.23 6.66
C SER A 97 -0.64 13.04 6.21
N ASP A 98 -0.85 14.21 6.82
CA ASP A 98 -1.98 15.09 6.48
C ASP A 98 -1.95 15.55 5.01
N ILE A 99 -0.74 15.80 4.49
CA ILE A 99 -0.52 16.21 3.10
C ILE A 99 -0.94 15.07 2.15
N VAL A 100 -0.53 13.84 2.44
CA VAL A 100 -0.86 12.67 1.60
C VAL A 100 -2.33 12.29 1.76
N SER A 101 -2.86 12.26 2.98
CA SER A 101 -4.26 11.90 3.24
C SER A 101 -5.24 12.88 2.59
N THR A 102 -4.87 14.16 2.51
CA THR A 102 -5.65 15.18 1.82
C THR A 102 -5.46 15.08 0.30
N GLY A 103 -4.21 15.02 -0.17
CA GLY A 103 -3.87 15.03 -1.60
C GLY A 103 -4.30 13.77 -2.35
N CYS A 104 -4.34 12.62 -1.67
CA CYS A 104 -4.68 11.31 -2.25
C CYS A 104 -6.00 10.74 -1.70
N LYS A 105 -6.88 11.59 -1.13
CA LYS A 105 -8.07 11.16 -0.39
C LYS A 105 -8.93 10.14 -1.11
N THR A 106 -9.23 10.36 -2.39
CA THR A 106 -10.05 9.45 -3.20
C THR A 106 -9.38 8.09 -3.35
N ALA A 107 -8.14 8.05 -3.83
CA ALA A 107 -7.42 6.80 -4.05
C ALA A 107 -7.19 6.01 -2.74
N LEU A 108 -6.99 6.70 -1.61
CA LEU A 108 -6.90 6.08 -0.29
C LEU A 108 -8.25 5.49 0.17
N ASN A 109 -9.37 6.17 -0.09
CA ASN A 109 -10.70 5.65 0.21
C ASN A 109 -11.02 4.42 -0.63
N ASP A 110 -10.67 4.44 -1.91
CA ASP A 110 -10.80 3.28 -2.80
C ASP A 110 -9.95 2.12 -2.29
N LEU A 111 -8.69 2.38 -1.92
CA LEU A 111 -7.80 1.36 -1.36
C LEU A 111 -8.38 0.76 -0.07
N ARG A 112 -8.90 1.59 0.84
CA ARG A 112 -9.55 1.12 2.06
C ARG A 112 -10.74 0.21 1.75
N THR A 113 -11.56 0.60 0.78
CA THR A 113 -12.74 -0.16 0.36
C THR A 113 -12.32 -1.50 -0.24
N ASN A 114 -11.32 -1.49 -1.13
CA ASN A 114 -10.78 -2.68 -1.77
C ASN A 114 -10.14 -3.65 -0.76
N ILE A 115 -9.40 -3.15 0.23
CA ILE A 115 -8.85 -4.00 1.31
C ILE A 115 -9.98 -4.71 2.06
N ARG A 116 -11.07 -3.99 2.37
CA ARG A 116 -12.23 -4.57 3.07
C ARG A 116 -12.89 -5.65 2.20
N THR A 117 -13.18 -5.33 0.95
CA THR A 117 -13.81 -6.25 0.00
C THR A 117 -12.98 -7.50 -0.24
N LEU A 118 -11.64 -7.40 -0.32
CA LEU A 118 -10.78 -8.59 -0.41
C LEU A 118 -10.94 -9.50 0.81
N ARG A 119 -11.00 -8.95 2.02
CA ARG A 119 -11.18 -9.76 3.23
C ARG A 119 -12.52 -10.48 3.24
N GLU A 120 -13.58 -9.81 2.81
CA GLU A 120 -14.91 -10.40 2.65
C GLU A 120 -14.88 -11.56 1.66
N TYR A 121 -14.26 -11.39 0.47
CA TYR A 121 -14.09 -12.49 -0.48
C TYR A 121 -13.29 -13.67 0.09
N LEU A 122 -12.23 -13.41 0.87
CA LEU A 122 -11.42 -14.48 1.46
C LEU A 122 -12.22 -15.28 2.49
N GLU A 123 -13.00 -14.60 3.34
CA GLU A 123 -13.90 -15.22 4.31
C GLU A 123 -14.96 -16.08 3.60
N ASP A 124 -15.60 -15.55 2.55
CA ASP A 124 -16.60 -16.29 1.76
C ASP A 124 -16.00 -17.56 1.10
N ILE A 125 -14.75 -17.49 0.63
CA ILE A 125 -14.06 -18.63 0.01
C ILE A 125 -13.68 -19.67 1.07
N GLU A 126 -13.17 -19.24 2.22
CA GLU A 126 -12.87 -20.13 3.35
C GLU A 126 -14.14 -20.85 3.81
N ASP A 127 -15.26 -20.14 3.95
CA ASP A 127 -16.56 -20.70 4.31
C ASP A 127 -17.14 -21.60 3.21
N THR A 128 -16.87 -21.32 1.93
CA THR A 128 -17.44 -22.14 0.84
C THR A 128 -16.65 -23.43 0.62
N PHE A 129 -15.33 -23.38 0.73
CA PHE A 129 -14.45 -24.47 0.29
C PHE A 129 -13.66 -25.15 1.41
N LEU A 130 -13.51 -24.52 2.58
CA LEU A 130 -12.61 -24.95 3.66
C LEU A 130 -13.31 -25.12 5.02
N LEU A 131 -14.64 -25.24 5.06
CA LEU A 131 -15.45 -25.40 6.28
C LEU A 131 -14.93 -26.46 7.27
N ASP A 132 -14.29 -27.53 6.79
CA ASP A 132 -13.78 -28.63 7.62
C ASP A 132 -12.29 -28.46 8.07
N GLU A 133 -11.59 -27.41 7.64
CA GLU A 133 -10.14 -27.20 7.89
C GLU A 133 -9.78 -25.80 8.46
N SER A 134 -10.78 -25.00 8.82
CA SER A 134 -10.64 -23.58 9.23
C SER A 134 -9.78 -23.34 10.49
N GLU A 135 -9.62 -24.33 11.38
CA GLU A 135 -8.79 -24.20 12.58
C GLU A 135 -7.28 -24.14 12.26
N GLU A 136 -6.81 -24.82 11.21
CA GLU A 136 -5.39 -24.93 10.89
C GLU A 136 -4.88 -23.65 10.20
N LEU A 137 -5.69 -23.04 9.34
CA LEU A 137 -5.38 -21.80 8.64
C LEU A 137 -5.27 -20.60 9.60
N ASN A 138 -6.17 -20.54 10.59
CA ASN A 138 -6.15 -19.53 11.65
C ASN A 138 -4.85 -19.56 12.47
N SER A 139 -4.30 -20.75 12.70
CA SER A 139 -3.01 -20.91 13.40
C SER A 139 -1.83 -20.36 12.58
N LEU A 140 -1.84 -20.55 11.25
CA LEU A 140 -0.80 -20.07 10.34
C LEU A 140 -0.83 -18.54 10.18
N ILE A 141 -2.03 -17.94 10.13
CA ILE A 141 -2.20 -16.49 10.07
C ILE A 141 -1.72 -15.84 11.37
N THR A 142 -2.00 -16.45 12.52
CA THR A 142 -1.56 -15.94 13.83
C THR A 142 -0.02 -15.93 13.97
N ASN A 143 0.68 -16.88 13.34
CA ASN A 143 2.14 -16.96 13.34
C ASN A 143 2.82 -15.95 12.38
N LEU A 144 2.06 -15.24 11.54
CA LEU A 144 2.57 -14.23 10.61
C LEU A 144 2.43 -12.79 11.15
N LEU A 145 1.80 -12.62 12.32
CA LEU A 145 1.69 -11.36 13.09
C LEU A 145 2.84 -11.24 14.10
#